data_AF-A0A1H1WZW1-F1
#
_entry.id   AF-A0A1H1WZW1-F1
#
_cell.length_a   1.000
_cell.length_b   1.000
_cell.length_c   1.000
_cell.angle_alpha   90.00
_cell.angle_beta   90.00
_cell.angle_gamma   90.00
#
_symmetry.space_group_name_H-M   'P 1'
#
loop_
_entity.id
_entity.type
_entity.pdbx_description
1 polymer ?
#
loop_
_entity_poly.entity_id
_entity_poly.type
_entity_poly.pdbx_seq_one_letter_code
_entity_poly.pdbx_strand_id
1 'polypeptide(L)'
;MKQANTTSTSCDHTTQHPFTVRPNIPLLDALEHAAVYLNCAEVLAHQAPTVARPDHSSSLRWASQQMLANARALIVASINGQQAAQARVDV
;
A
#
# COMPACT_ATOMS: atom_id res chain seq x y z
N MET A 1 -35.68 -1.39 22.42
CA MET A 1 -34.55 -0.93 21.59
C MET A 1 -33.26 -1.35 22.27
N LYS A 2 -32.48 -2.27 21.69
CA LYS A 2 -31.21 -2.77 22.28
C LYS A 2 -30.06 -1.96 21.69
N GLN A 3 -29.41 -1.18 22.54
CA GLN A 3 -28.24 -0.38 22.20
C GLN A 3 -27.02 -1.32 22.18
N ALA A 4 -26.39 -1.48 21.02
CA ALA A 4 -25.17 -2.26 20.89
C ALA A 4 -23.98 -1.37 21.29
N ASN A 5 -23.47 -1.55 22.51
CA ASN A 5 -22.19 -0.97 22.91
C ASN A 5 -21.06 -1.75 22.21
N THR A 6 -20.60 -1.25 21.07
CA THR A 6 -19.31 -1.65 20.52
C THR A 6 -18.22 -1.04 21.37
N THR A 7 -17.65 -1.83 22.27
CA THR A 7 -16.43 -1.49 22.98
C THR A 7 -15.33 -1.29 21.94
N SER A 8 -14.89 -0.05 21.76
CA SER A 8 -13.71 0.27 20.95
C SER A 8 -12.49 -0.30 21.67
N THR A 9 -12.09 -1.51 21.29
CA THR A 9 -10.80 -2.07 21.69
C THR A 9 -9.73 -1.08 21.25
N SER A 10 -9.00 -0.51 22.21
CA SER A 10 -7.81 0.29 21.96
C SER A 10 -6.95 -0.45 20.94
N CYS A 11 -6.87 0.08 19.73
CA CYS A 11 -6.02 -0.46 18.69
C CYS A 11 -4.59 -0.19 19.17
N ASP A 12 -3.98 -1.22 19.74
CA ASP A 12 -2.60 -1.19 20.20
C ASP A 12 -1.76 -0.80 18.98
N HIS A 13 -1.25 0.44 18.97
CA HIS A 13 -0.45 1.03 17.90
C HIS A 13 0.94 0.38 17.84
N THR A 14 0.99 -0.94 17.95
CA THR A 14 2.11 -1.68 17.39
C THR A 14 2.16 -1.31 15.93
N THR A 15 3.29 -0.74 15.54
CA THR A 15 3.72 -0.41 14.18
C THR A 15 3.88 -1.70 13.34
N GLN A 16 2.86 -2.56 13.35
CA GLN A 16 2.68 -3.58 12.34
C GLN A 16 2.34 -2.84 11.06
N HIS A 17 3.37 -2.61 10.26
CA HIS A 17 3.18 -2.27 8.87
C HIS A 17 2.14 -3.27 8.31
N PRO A 18 1.03 -2.79 7.70
CA PRO A 18 -0.06 -3.65 7.24
C PRO A 18 0.38 -4.67 6.19
N PHE A 19 1.64 -4.59 5.74
CA PHE A 19 2.28 -5.52 4.84
C PHE A 19 3.63 -5.90 5.44
N THR A 20 3.82 -7.18 5.76
CA THR A 20 5.15 -7.73 6.03
C THR A 20 5.78 -8.08 4.69
N VAL A 21 6.70 -7.26 4.21
CA VAL A 21 7.45 -7.55 2.97
C VAL A 21 8.28 -8.79 3.23
N ARG A 22 8.11 -9.85 2.42
CA ARG A 22 8.96 -11.04 2.53
C ARG A 22 10.42 -10.60 2.36
N PRO A 23 11.33 -10.98 3.28
CA PRO A 23 12.74 -10.72 3.06
C PRO A 23 13.21 -11.49 1.82
N ASN A 24 14.12 -10.89 1.04
CA ASN A 24 14.68 -11.45 -0.19
C ASN A 24 13.71 -11.61 -1.37
N ILE A 25 12.70 -10.75 -1.51
CA ILE A 25 12.04 -10.59 -2.83
C ILE A 25 13.10 -9.99 -3.78
N PRO A 26 13.36 -10.61 -4.95
CA PRO A 26 14.24 -10.02 -5.96
C PRO A 26 13.79 -8.59 -6.27
N LEU A 27 14.75 -7.67 -6.43
CA LEU A 27 14.45 -6.27 -6.72
C LEU A 27 13.52 -6.13 -7.93
N LEU A 28 13.75 -6.95 -8.97
CA LEU A 28 12.92 -6.97 -10.17
C LEU A 28 11.46 -7.30 -9.85
N ASP A 29 11.21 -8.40 -9.14
CA ASP A 29 9.86 -8.81 -8.72
C ASP A 29 9.17 -7.72 -7.88
N ALA A 30 9.90 -7.06 -6.98
CA ALA A 30 9.35 -5.97 -6.16
C ALA A 30 8.94 -4.75 -7.02
N LEU A 31 9.73 -4.42 -8.04
CA LEU A 31 9.42 -3.36 -9.00
C LEU A 31 8.25 -3.74 -9.92
N GLU A 32 8.15 -4.99 -10.35
CA GLU A 32 7.00 -5.48 -11.12
C GLU A 32 5.70 -5.34 -10.33
N HIS A 33 5.70 -5.71 -9.05
CA HIS A 33 4.54 -5.54 -8.17
C HIS A 33 4.21 -4.06 -7.96
N ALA A 34 5.23 -3.21 -7.75
CA ALA A 34 5.02 -1.76 -7.64
C ALA A 34 4.41 -1.18 -8.92
N ALA A 35 4.86 -1.62 -10.10
CA ALA A 35 4.32 -1.18 -11.38
C ALA A 35 2.83 -1.55 -11.56
N VAL A 36 2.45 -2.78 -11.16
CA VAL A 36 1.04 -3.20 -11.15
C VAL A 36 0.21 -2.29 -10.24
N TYR A 37 0.69 -2.03 -9.02
CA TYR A 37 -0.01 -1.13 -8.09
C TYR A 37 -0.13 0.30 -8.62
N LEU A 38 0.90 0.84 -9.27
CA LEU A 38 0.86 2.16 -9.90
C LEU A 38 -0.16 2.22 -11.04
N ASN A 39 -0.17 1.22 -11.93
CA ASN A 39 -1.12 1.13 -13.03
C ASN A 39 -2.58 1.02 -12.51
N CYS A 40 -2.81 0.20 -11.49
CA CYS A 40 -4.12 0.12 -10.85
C CYS A 40 -4.52 1.46 -10.20
N ALA A 41 -3.60 2.12 -9.50
CA ALA A 41 -3.85 3.43 -8.90
C ALA A 41 -4.26 4.46 -9.97
N GLU A 42 -3.57 4.47 -11.10
CA GLU A 42 -3.85 5.35 -12.23
C GLU A 42 -5.22 5.07 -12.85
N VAL A 43 -5.54 3.82 -13.18
CA VAL A 43 -6.83 3.45 -13.77
C VAL A 43 -7.99 3.85 -12.85
N LEU A 44 -7.87 3.57 -11.55
CA LEU A 44 -8.89 3.91 -10.57
C LEU A 44 -9.06 5.43 -10.41
N ALA A 45 -7.96 6.20 -10.47
CA ALA A 45 -8.01 7.66 -10.43
C ALA A 45 -8.72 8.24 -11.65
N HIS A 46 -8.49 7.68 -12.84
CA HIS A 46 -9.16 8.09 -14.07
C HIS A 46 -10.64 7.71 -14.11
N GLN A 47 -11.01 6.57 -13.49
CA GLN A 47 -12.40 6.12 -13.44
C GLN A 47 -13.22 6.87 -12.40
N ALA A 48 -12.63 7.30 -11.28
CA ALA A 48 -13.38 7.92 -10.18
C ALA A 48 -14.26 9.12 -10.60
N PRO A 49 -13.83 10.06 -11.47
CA PRO A 49 -14.67 11.17 -11.94
C PRO A 49 -15.81 10.75 -12.89
N THR A 50 -15.68 9.60 -13.55
CA THR A 50 -16.69 9.11 -14.51
C THR A 50 -17.89 8.44 -13.84
N VAL A 51 -17.77 8.12 -12.55
CA VAL A 51 -18.84 7.44 -11.80
C VAL A 51 -19.81 8.47 -11.23
N ALA A 52 -21.05 8.45 -11.72
CA ALA A 52 -22.10 9.37 -11.30
C ALA A 52 -22.49 9.22 -9.82
N ARG A 53 -22.29 8.04 -9.22
CA ARG A 53 -22.62 7.80 -7.81
C ARG A 53 -21.48 8.26 -6.89
N PRO A 54 -21.71 9.26 -6.02
CA PRO A 54 -20.64 9.87 -5.22
C PRO A 54 -19.95 8.87 -4.26
N ASP A 55 -20.71 7.95 -3.66
CA ASP A 55 -20.14 6.91 -2.78
C ASP A 55 -19.17 5.97 -3.51
N HIS A 56 -19.45 5.68 -4.79
CA HIS A 56 -18.61 4.80 -5.60
C HIS A 56 -17.39 5.55 -6.12
N SER A 57 -17.56 6.82 -6.52
CA SER A 57 -16.44 7.71 -6.87
C SER A 57 -15.45 7.88 -5.71
N SER A 58 -15.96 8.10 -4.49
CA SER A 58 -15.12 8.22 -3.30
C SER A 58 -14.39 6.91 -2.96
N SER A 59 -15.05 5.76 -3.13
CA SER A 59 -14.45 4.44 -2.95
C SER A 59 -13.32 4.17 -3.96
N LEU A 60 -13.52 4.50 -5.24
CA LEU A 60 -12.49 4.36 -6.28
C LEU A 60 -11.28 5.27 -6.00
N ARG A 61 -11.52 6.50 -5.56
CA ARG A 61 -10.46 7.42 -5.13
C ARG A 61 -9.68 6.86 -3.95
N TRP A 62 -10.37 6.34 -2.93
CA TRP A 62 -9.71 5.72 -1.78
C TRP A 62 -8.88 4.51 -2.21
N ALA A 63 -9.43 3.64 -3.05
CA ALA A 63 -8.71 2.47 -3.57
C ALA A 63 -7.46 2.89 -4.36
N SER A 64 -7.57 3.89 -5.24
CA SER A 64 -6.43 4.48 -5.95
C SER A 64 -5.33 4.95 -5.00
N GLN A 65 -5.69 5.66 -3.93
CA GLN A 65 -4.75 6.13 -2.92
C GLN A 65 -4.05 4.98 -2.18
N GLN A 66 -4.78 3.91 -1.86
CA GLN A 66 -4.17 2.72 -1.23
C GLN A 66 -3.19 2.01 -2.16
N MET A 67 -3.55 1.84 -3.45
CA MET A 67 -2.64 1.23 -4.43
C MET A 67 -1.35 2.07 -4.59
N LEU A 68 -1.48 3.40 -4.63
CA LEU A 68 -0.33 4.30 -4.66
C LEU A 68 0.54 4.19 -3.40
N ALA A 69 -0.08 4.12 -2.21
CA ALA A 69 0.64 3.97 -0.95
C ALA A 69 1.44 2.66 -0.91
N ASN A 70 0.84 1.56 -1.39
CA ASN A 70 1.50 0.26 -1.46
C ASN A 70 2.69 0.26 -2.42
N ALA A 71 2.51 0.83 -3.62
CA ALA A 71 3.61 0.96 -4.58
C ALA A 71 4.80 1.74 -3.98
N ARG A 72 4.51 2.86 -3.28
CA ARG A 72 5.55 3.65 -2.62
C ARG A 72 6.27 2.86 -1.52
N ALA A 73 5.52 2.13 -0.69
CA ALA A 73 6.10 1.30 0.36
C ALA A 73 7.04 0.24 -0.21
N LEU A 74 6.65 -0.43 -1.31
CA LEU A 74 7.49 -1.41 -2.00
C LEU A 74 8.77 -0.80 -2.56
N ILE A 75 8.69 0.37 -3.20
CA ILE A 75 9.86 1.07 -3.75
C ILE A 75 10.83 1.46 -2.63
N VAL A 76 10.33 2.07 -1.54
CA VAL A 76 11.16 2.46 -0.39
C VAL A 76 11.81 1.25 0.26
N ALA A 77 11.05 0.17 0.48
CA ALA A 77 11.59 -1.07 1.04
C ALA A 77 12.68 -1.66 0.13
N SER A 78 12.50 -1.60 -1.18
CA SER A 78 13.47 -2.07 -2.17
C SER A 78 14.77 -1.26 -2.15
N ILE A 79 14.68 0.07 -2.09
CA ILE A 79 15.84 0.97 -1.98
C ILE A 79 16.62 0.67 -0.70
N ASN A 80 15.93 0.60 0.44
CA ASN A 80 16.55 0.31 1.73
C ASN A 80 17.24 -1.07 1.72
N GLY A 81 16.60 -2.07 1.10
CA GLY A 81 17.18 -3.41 0.94
C GLY A 81 18.47 -3.40 0.10
N GLN A 82 18.51 -2.64 -0.99
CA GLN A 82 19.71 -2.51 -1.84
C GLN A 82 20.85 -1.79 -1.12
N GLN A 83 20.57 -0.68 -0.44
CA GLN A 83 21.57 0.06 0.34
C GLN A 83 22.16 -0.80 1.47
N ALA A 84 21.30 -1.56 2.17
CA ALA A 84 21.75 -2.49 3.20
C ALA A 84 22.59 -3.64 2.64
N ALA A 85 22.31 -4.11 1.42
CA ALA A 85 23.12 -5.12 0.76
C ALA A 85 24.49 -4.58 0.33
N GLN A 86 24.56 -3.36 -0.20
CA GLN A 86 25.83 -2.69 -0.56
C GLN A 86 26.74 -2.48 0.65
N ALA A 87 26.19 -1.98 1.76
CA ALA A 87 26.94 -1.77 3.00
C ALA A 87 27.53 -3.07 3.62
N ARG A 88 27.04 -4.25 3.23
CA ARG A 88 27.59 -5.54 3.68
C ARG A 88 28.74 -6.05 2.80
N VAL A 89 28.90 -5.50 1.60
CA VAL A 89 29.98 -5.87 0.67
C VAL A 89 31.23 -5.02 0.93
N ASP A 90 31.06 -3.83 1.50
CA ASP A 90 32.14 -2.89 1.84
C ASP A 90 32.81 -3.18 3.21
N VAL A 91 32.42 -4.25 3.91
CA VAL A 91 32.96 -4.70 5.22
C VAL A 91 33.67 -6.03 5.06
#